data_AF-A0A4C1X1D9-F1
#
_entry.id   AF-A0A4C1X1D9-F1
#
_cell.length_a   1.000
_cell.length_b   1.000
_cell.length_c   1.000
_cell.angle_alpha   90.00
_cell.angle_beta   90.00
_cell.angle_gamma   90.00
#
_symmetry.space_group_name_H-M   'P 1'
#
loop_
_entity.id
_entity.type
_entity.pdbx_description
1 polymer ?
#
loop_
_entity_poly.entity_id
_entity_poly.type
_entity_poly.pdbx_seq_one_letter_code
_entity_poly.pdbx_strand_id
1 'polypeptide(L)'
;MPPKRQAIGRSTHQSRKKRALRASESDKQRALRLENLRVHAAETRSFESSEQREVSALKFKNETPGMCCVSGKVKLPELHLPPEPLLTLLSGVTRESKHFLENIRKYNSCLQMTSFGATNIVRENYMPTFRVQWQIYHRDGSLLPLPDADHKFLQIYFVVNSDEQIEQRCNYNAGTRREIVAALQALFDQHNELFHLFKTAIQ
;
A
#
# COMPACT_ATOMS: atom_id res chain seq x y z
N MET A 1 23.94 21.39 -22.61
CA MET A 1 23.41 21.25 -21.23
C MET A 1 21.92 21.57 -21.25
N PRO A 2 21.03 20.71 -20.76
CA PRO A 2 19.63 21.08 -20.59
C PRO A 2 19.51 22.17 -19.51
N PRO A 3 18.59 23.14 -19.66
CA PRO A 3 18.43 24.21 -18.69
C PRO A 3 18.04 23.65 -17.31
N LYS A 4 18.65 24.20 -16.24
CA LYS A 4 18.30 23.88 -14.85
C LYS A 4 16.79 24.09 -14.67
N ARG A 5 16.04 23.01 -14.42
CA ARG A 5 14.63 23.09 -14.01
C ARG A 5 14.55 24.02 -12.78
N GLN A 6 13.69 25.04 -12.84
CA GLN A 6 13.32 25.80 -11.65
C GLN A 6 12.80 24.84 -10.58
N ALA A 7 13.23 25.04 -9.33
CA ALA A 7 12.89 24.15 -8.23
C ALA A 7 11.37 23.97 -8.12
N ILE A 8 10.91 22.71 -8.22
CA ILE A 8 9.50 22.27 -8.04
C ILE A 8 9.03 22.46 -6.57
N GLY A 9 9.81 23.15 -5.73
CA GLY A 9 9.69 23.13 -4.27
C GLY A 9 9.03 24.33 -3.60
N ARG A 10 8.66 25.42 -4.29
CA ARG A 10 8.02 26.56 -3.60
C ARG A 10 6.51 26.34 -3.42
N SER A 11 6.15 25.82 -2.25
CA SER A 11 4.77 25.80 -1.75
C SER A 11 4.16 27.21 -1.78
N THR A 12 3.10 27.37 -2.57
CA THR A 12 2.36 28.63 -2.75
C THR A 12 1.60 29.02 -1.48
N HIS A 13 1.31 30.31 -1.29
CA HIS A 13 0.52 30.81 -0.16
C HIS A 13 -0.82 30.07 -0.01
N GLN A 14 -1.53 29.83 -1.12
CA GLN A 14 -2.78 29.07 -1.14
C GLN A 14 -2.59 27.62 -0.67
N SER A 15 -1.51 26.94 -1.11
CA SER A 15 -1.21 25.58 -0.66
C SER A 15 -0.94 25.50 0.84
N ARG A 16 -0.24 26.50 1.40
CA ARG A 16 0.03 26.60 2.84
C ARG A 16 -1.25 26.83 3.64
N LYS A 17 -2.11 27.76 3.19
CA LYS A 17 -3.41 28.03 3.82
C LYS A 17 -4.31 26.80 3.81
N LYS A 18 -4.39 26.08 2.68
CA LYS A 18 -5.17 24.84 2.55
C LYS A 18 -4.61 23.72 3.44
N ARG A 19 -3.29 23.65 3.62
CA ARG A 19 -2.65 22.69 4.53
C ARG A 19 -2.95 23.01 5.99
N ALA A 20 -2.89 24.28 6.39
CA ALA A 20 -3.24 24.72 7.75
C ALA A 20 -4.71 24.42 8.08
N LEU A 21 -5.63 24.75 7.16
CA LEU A 21 -7.05 24.42 7.28
C LEU A 21 -7.30 22.92 7.48
N ARG A 22 -6.60 22.07 6.71
CA ARG A 22 -6.69 20.61 6.83
C ARG A 22 -6.11 20.09 8.15
N ALA A 23 -5.09 20.76 8.69
CA ALA A 23 -4.49 20.38 9.96
C ALA A 23 -5.41 20.73 11.15
N SER A 24 -6.30 21.72 11.00
CA SER A 24 -7.29 22.11 11.99
C SER A 24 -8.65 21.40 11.84
N GLU A 25 -8.80 20.46 10.91
CA GLU A 25 -10.05 19.71 10.74
C GLU A 25 -10.30 18.75 11.93
N SER A 26 -11.54 18.70 12.42
CA SER A 26 -11.98 17.63 13.31
C SER A 26 -12.13 16.29 12.56
N ASP A 27 -12.14 15.16 13.28
CA ASP A 27 -12.23 13.83 12.66
C ASP A 27 -13.49 13.67 11.79
N LYS A 28 -14.63 14.24 12.22
CA LYS A 28 -15.88 14.23 11.45
C LYS A 28 -15.74 15.03 10.15
N GLN A 29 -15.13 16.21 10.20
CA GLN A 29 -14.90 17.05 9.01
C GLN A 29 -13.92 16.39 8.04
N ARG A 30 -12.88 15.73 8.56
CA ARG A 30 -11.92 14.96 7.75
C ARG A 30 -12.59 13.79 7.06
N ALA A 31 -13.42 13.01 7.78
CA ALA A 31 -14.15 11.89 7.22
C ALA A 31 -15.11 12.33 6.10
N LEU A 32 -15.88 13.39 6.35
CA LEU A 32 -16.79 13.96 5.36
C LEU A 32 -16.05 14.44 4.10
N ARG A 33 -14.90 15.11 4.26
CA ARG A 33 -14.08 15.56 3.13
C ARG A 33 -13.56 14.38 2.31
N LEU A 34 -13.09 13.32 2.97
CA LEU A 34 -12.60 12.12 2.28
C LEU A 34 -13.74 11.41 1.53
N GLU A 35 -14.93 11.37 2.12
CA GLU A 35 -16.10 10.77 1.47
C GLU A 35 -16.56 11.58 0.26
N ASN A 36 -16.64 12.91 0.38
CA ASN A 36 -16.96 13.79 -0.75
C ASN A 36 -15.93 13.67 -1.88
N LEU A 37 -14.64 13.51 -1.56
CA LEU A 37 -13.61 13.27 -2.57
C LEU A 37 -13.78 11.91 -3.27
N ARG A 38 -14.21 10.88 -2.55
CA ARG A 38 -14.52 9.57 -3.14
C ARG A 38 -15.74 9.62 -4.04
N VAL A 39 -16.84 10.21 -3.57
CA VAL A 39 -18.08 10.37 -4.34
C VAL A 39 -17.80 11.16 -5.61
N HIS A 40 -17.10 12.29 -5.51
CA HIS A 40 -16.78 13.10 -6.67
C HIS A 40 -15.91 12.34 -7.70
N ALA A 41 -14.93 11.56 -7.23
CA ALA A 41 -14.09 10.72 -8.10
C ALA A 41 -14.86 9.57 -8.75
N ALA A 42 -15.86 9.01 -8.05
CA ALA A 42 -16.73 7.96 -8.59
C ALA A 42 -17.71 8.53 -9.63
N GLU A 43 -18.31 9.70 -9.36
CA GLU A 43 -19.18 10.42 -10.29
C GLU A 43 -18.43 10.83 -11.56
N THR A 44 -17.20 11.36 -11.45
CA THR A 44 -16.41 11.69 -12.65
C THR A 44 -16.19 10.46 -13.54
N ARG A 45 -15.99 9.28 -12.95
CA ARG A 45 -15.82 8.00 -13.67
C ARG A 45 -17.11 7.40 -14.21
N SER A 46 -18.27 7.76 -13.66
CA SER A 46 -19.57 7.24 -14.13
C SER A 46 -20.07 7.95 -15.38
N PHE A 47 -19.60 9.17 -15.64
CA PHE A 47 -19.89 9.90 -16.88
C PHE A 47 -18.89 9.64 -18.02
N GLU A 48 -17.85 8.85 -17.79
CA GLU A 48 -16.84 8.52 -18.81
C GLU A 48 -17.28 7.33 -19.67
N SER A 49 -17.32 7.54 -20.99
CA SER A 49 -17.52 6.48 -21.98
C SER A 49 -16.33 5.50 -22.04
N SER A 50 -16.56 4.31 -22.60
CA SER A 50 -15.53 3.28 -22.83
C SER A 50 -14.28 3.84 -23.53
N GLU A 51 -14.46 4.67 -24.56
CA GLU A 51 -13.35 5.28 -25.32
C GLU A 51 -12.61 6.35 -24.52
N GLN A 52 -13.29 7.07 -23.62
CA GLN A 52 -12.65 8.09 -22.78
C GLN A 52 -11.75 7.48 -21.70
N ARG A 53 -12.08 6.27 -21.22
CA ARG A 53 -11.26 5.51 -20.25
C ARG A 53 -9.94 5.03 -20.85
N GLU A 54 -9.92 4.71 -22.13
CA GLU A 54 -8.72 4.19 -22.82
C GLU A 54 -7.74 5.28 -23.25
N VAL A 55 -8.21 6.51 -23.51
CA VAL A 55 -7.40 7.49 -24.26
C VAL A 55 -7.12 8.79 -23.48
N SER A 56 -7.86 9.08 -22.41
CA SER A 56 -7.72 10.38 -21.71
C SER A 56 -7.54 10.23 -20.21
N ALA A 57 -6.28 10.08 -19.78
CA ALA A 57 -5.93 10.35 -18.40
C ALA A 57 -6.34 11.79 -18.02
N LEU A 58 -6.94 11.97 -16.83
CA LEU A 58 -7.32 13.28 -16.30
C LEU A 58 -6.10 14.19 -16.24
N LYS A 59 -6.12 15.28 -17.01
CA LYS A 59 -5.05 16.29 -17.01
C LYS A 59 -5.28 17.32 -15.92
N PHE A 60 -4.24 17.65 -15.17
CA PHE A 60 -4.29 18.78 -14.25
C PHE A 60 -4.39 20.10 -15.01
N LYS A 61 -5.01 21.11 -14.40
CA LYS A 61 -5.06 22.47 -14.96
C LYS A 61 -3.61 22.97 -15.14
N ASN A 62 -3.26 23.36 -16.37
CA ASN A 62 -1.91 23.76 -16.82
C ASN A 62 -0.87 22.61 -16.91
N GLU A 63 -1.31 21.36 -17.04
CA GLU A 63 -0.41 20.25 -17.32
C GLU A 63 0.20 20.35 -18.72
N THR A 64 1.52 20.28 -18.81
CA THR A 64 2.22 20.36 -20.11
C THR A 64 1.90 19.13 -20.98
N PRO A 65 1.80 19.27 -22.32
CA PRO A 65 1.39 18.18 -23.21
C PRO A 65 2.18 16.87 -23.07
N GLY A 66 3.46 16.94 -22.67
CA GLY A 66 4.32 15.77 -22.47
C GLY A 66 4.33 15.16 -21.07
N MET A 67 3.57 15.69 -20.10
CA MET A 67 3.60 15.23 -18.70
C MET A 67 2.87 13.89 -18.50
N CYS A 68 1.81 13.65 -19.27
CA CYS A 68 1.08 12.39 -19.24
C CYS A 68 1.35 11.57 -20.51
N CYS A 69 1.74 10.30 -20.33
CA CYS A 69 1.97 9.30 -21.38
C CYS A 69 2.83 9.77 -22.57
N VAL A 70 3.68 10.78 -22.37
CA VAL A 70 4.49 11.44 -23.42
C VAL A 70 3.63 11.80 -24.64
N SER A 71 2.50 12.47 -24.39
CA SER A 71 1.53 12.85 -25.43
C SER A 71 0.97 11.65 -26.21
N GLY A 72 0.76 10.52 -25.54
CA GLY A 72 0.18 9.30 -26.12
C GLY A 72 1.19 8.36 -26.79
N LYS A 73 2.50 8.65 -26.71
CA LYS A 73 3.55 7.73 -27.18
C LYS A 73 3.73 6.52 -26.27
N VAL A 74 3.38 6.64 -25.00
CA VAL A 74 3.38 5.53 -24.04
C VAL A 74 1.97 4.97 -23.97
N LYS A 75 1.80 3.72 -24.37
CA LYS A 75 0.59 2.93 -24.11
C LYS A 75 0.88 2.01 -22.94
N LEU A 76 0.13 2.16 -21.86
CA LEU A 76 0.22 1.24 -20.73
C LEU A 76 -0.50 -0.06 -21.09
N PRO A 77 -0.01 -1.22 -20.62
CA PRO A 77 -0.76 -2.46 -20.70
C PRO A 77 -2.12 -2.32 -20.01
N GLU A 78 -3.10 -3.08 -20.50
CA GLU A 78 -4.39 -3.16 -19.84
C GLU A 78 -4.23 -3.70 -18.41
N LEU A 79 -4.93 -3.10 -17.46
CA LEU A 79 -4.92 -3.57 -16.09
C LEU A 79 -5.83 -4.79 -15.97
N HIS A 80 -5.23 -5.96 -15.77
CA HIS A 80 -5.99 -7.15 -15.44
C HIS A 80 -6.64 -7.02 -14.07
N LEU A 81 -7.83 -7.61 -13.94
CA LEU A 81 -8.49 -7.70 -12.65
C LEU A 81 -7.63 -8.51 -11.67
N PRO A 82 -7.56 -8.10 -10.39
CA PRO A 82 -6.90 -8.90 -9.37
C PRO A 82 -7.52 -10.31 -9.28
N PRO A 83 -6.72 -11.36 -9.02
CA PRO A 83 -7.26 -12.69 -8.75
C PRO A 83 -8.08 -12.74 -7.45
N GLU A 84 -9.02 -13.67 -7.34
CA GLU A 84 -9.76 -13.91 -6.10
C GLU A 84 -8.87 -14.59 -5.05
N PRO A 85 -8.98 -14.24 -3.75
CA PRO A 85 -10.04 -13.45 -3.12
C PRO A 85 -9.81 -11.92 -3.13
N LEU A 86 -8.70 -11.44 -3.71
CA LEU A 86 -8.28 -10.04 -3.59
C LEU A 86 -9.28 -9.09 -4.26
N LEU A 87 -9.86 -9.49 -5.39
CA LEU A 87 -10.91 -8.72 -6.05
C LEU A 87 -12.11 -8.48 -5.14
N THR A 88 -12.65 -9.54 -4.54
CA THR A 88 -13.78 -9.43 -3.59
C THR A 88 -13.40 -8.60 -2.36
N LEU A 89 -12.21 -8.78 -1.81
CA LEU A 89 -11.73 -8.03 -0.64
C LEU A 89 -11.57 -6.53 -0.92
N LEU A 90 -11.22 -6.14 -2.15
CA LEU A 90 -11.08 -4.74 -2.55
C LEU A 90 -12.40 -4.06 -2.95
N SER A 91 -13.50 -4.80 -3.03
CA SER A 91 -14.80 -4.27 -3.47
C SER A 91 -15.42 -3.23 -2.52
N GLY A 92 -15.18 -3.34 -1.22
CA GLY A 92 -15.81 -2.51 -0.19
C GLY A 92 -17.32 -2.75 0.00
N VAL A 93 -17.90 -3.78 -0.62
CA VAL A 93 -19.34 -4.08 -0.57
C VAL A 93 -19.69 -4.92 0.66
N THR A 94 -19.01 -6.05 0.83
CA THR A 94 -19.26 -7.03 1.91
C THR A 94 -18.70 -6.56 3.26
N ARG A 95 -19.16 -7.18 4.36
CA ARG A 95 -18.62 -6.90 5.70
C ARG A 95 -17.12 -7.21 5.77
N GLU A 96 -16.70 -8.27 5.11
CA GLU A 96 -15.31 -8.74 5.02
C GLU A 96 -14.46 -7.74 4.26
N SER A 97 -14.92 -7.26 3.10
CA SER A 97 -14.18 -6.28 2.29
C SER A 97 -14.03 -4.94 3.01
N LYS A 98 -15.07 -4.46 3.71
CA LYS A 98 -14.99 -3.24 4.53
C LYS A 98 -13.98 -3.38 5.65
N HIS A 99 -14.06 -4.48 6.41
CA HIS A 99 -13.11 -4.78 7.48
C HIS A 99 -11.67 -4.90 6.96
N PHE A 100 -11.49 -5.55 5.79
CA PHE A 100 -10.20 -5.67 5.12
C PHE A 100 -9.64 -4.30 4.76
N LEU A 101 -10.42 -3.45 4.08
CA LEU A 101 -9.99 -2.11 3.67
C LEU A 101 -9.64 -1.21 4.86
N GLU A 102 -10.40 -1.28 5.95
CA GLU A 102 -10.11 -0.56 7.20
C GLU A 102 -8.78 -0.99 7.82
N ASN A 103 -8.43 -2.28 7.69
CA ASN A 103 -7.23 -2.88 8.31
C ASN A 103 -6.16 -3.27 7.27
N ILE A 104 -6.22 -2.76 6.04
CA ILE A 104 -5.42 -3.25 4.91
C ILE A 104 -3.91 -3.23 5.18
N ARG A 105 -3.44 -2.22 5.93
CA ARG A 105 -2.02 -2.13 6.32
C ARG A 105 -1.58 -3.28 7.24
N LYS A 106 -2.48 -3.75 8.11
CA LYS A 106 -2.21 -4.90 8.99
C LYS A 106 -2.17 -6.18 8.16
N TYR A 107 -3.09 -6.36 7.22
CA TYR A 107 -3.04 -7.51 6.30
C TYR A 107 -1.78 -7.51 5.42
N ASN A 108 -1.35 -6.36 4.92
CA ASN A 108 -0.06 -6.25 4.21
C ASN A 108 1.12 -6.58 5.12
N SER A 109 1.08 -6.14 6.39
CA SER A 109 2.08 -6.46 7.41
C SER A 109 2.11 -7.96 7.75
N CYS A 110 0.97 -8.67 7.70
CA CYS A 110 0.94 -10.12 7.86
C CYS A 110 1.80 -10.85 6.83
N LEU A 111 1.89 -10.35 5.60
CA LEU A 111 2.58 -11.00 4.47
C LEU A 111 3.92 -10.34 4.12
N GLN A 112 4.45 -9.51 5.01
CA GLN A 112 5.74 -8.85 4.77
C GLN A 112 6.89 -9.83 5.00
N MET A 113 7.79 -9.93 4.02
CA MET A 113 9.01 -10.76 4.14
C MET A 113 10.14 -9.98 4.82
N THR A 114 10.28 -8.70 4.49
CA THR A 114 11.33 -7.84 5.04
C THR A 114 10.83 -7.08 6.25
N SER A 115 11.64 -7.03 7.31
CA SER A 115 11.45 -6.12 8.42
C SER A 115 12.18 -4.80 8.18
N PHE A 116 11.76 -3.74 8.87
CA PHE A 116 12.48 -2.47 8.90
C PHE A 116 12.83 -2.13 10.34
N GLY A 117 14.12 -2.22 10.67
CA GLY A 117 14.64 -1.87 12.00
C GLY A 117 15.11 -0.42 12.05
N ALA A 118 14.93 0.24 13.20
CA ALA A 118 15.50 1.55 13.48
C ALA A 118 16.02 1.59 14.91
N THR A 119 17.19 2.21 15.13
CA THR A 119 17.83 2.32 16.45
C THR A 119 17.12 3.32 17.35
N ASN A 120 16.57 4.38 16.77
CA ASN A 120 15.84 5.43 17.48
C ASN A 120 14.55 5.76 16.75
N ILE A 121 13.42 5.64 17.44
CA ILE A 121 12.10 5.99 16.90
C ILE A 121 11.58 7.20 17.67
N VAL A 122 11.63 8.37 17.04
CA VAL A 122 11.04 9.60 17.59
C VAL A 122 9.63 9.77 17.02
N ARG A 123 8.61 9.71 17.88
CA ARG A 123 7.21 9.94 17.51
C ARG A 123 6.74 11.28 18.07
N GLU A 124 6.94 12.34 17.30
CA GLU A 124 6.39 13.66 17.61
C GLU A 124 5.12 13.93 16.79
N ASN A 125 4.00 14.20 17.48
CA ASN A 125 2.73 14.62 16.88
C ASN A 125 2.21 13.69 15.74
N TYR A 126 1.20 14.15 15.00
CA TYR A 126 0.78 13.50 13.77
C TYR A 126 1.77 13.79 12.64
N MET A 127 2.66 12.84 12.37
CA MET A 127 3.65 12.91 11.30
C MET A 127 3.31 11.91 10.17
N PRO A 128 2.72 12.36 9.04
CA PRO A 128 2.32 11.45 7.95
C PRO A 128 3.51 10.89 7.14
N THR A 129 4.73 11.38 7.42
CA THR A 129 5.97 11.01 6.73
C THR A 129 7.03 10.67 7.77
N PHE A 130 7.51 9.43 7.82
CA PHE A 130 8.68 9.10 8.63
C PHE A 130 9.94 9.65 7.95
N ARG A 131 10.87 10.22 8.72
CA ARG A 131 12.17 10.66 8.20
C ARG A 131 13.21 9.70 8.72
N VAL A 132 13.93 9.07 7.78
CA VAL A 132 15.12 8.30 8.13
C VAL A 132 16.30 9.25 8.05
N GLN A 133 17.01 9.40 9.16
CA GLN A 133 18.31 10.06 9.18
C GLN A 133 19.38 8.99 9.05
N TRP A 134 20.48 9.32 8.39
CA TRP A 134 21.60 8.41 8.09
C TRP A 134 21.28 7.37 7.00
N GLN A 135 22.13 6.35 6.92
CA GLN A 135 22.11 5.33 5.89
C GLN A 135 21.17 4.18 6.28
N ILE A 136 20.39 3.71 5.32
CA ILE A 136 19.59 2.50 5.45
C ILE A 136 20.49 1.32 5.13
N TYR A 137 20.60 0.37 6.07
CA TYR A 137 21.24 -0.91 5.84
C TYR A 137 20.16 -1.98 5.74
N HIS A 138 20.16 -2.73 4.63
CA HIS A 138 19.40 -3.96 4.53
C HIS A 138 20.22 -5.06 5.21
N ARG A 139 19.80 -5.45 6.41
CA ARG A 139 20.40 -6.57 7.12
C ARG A 139 19.48 -7.76 6.96
N ASP A 140 19.88 -8.69 6.11
CA ASP A 140 19.21 -9.98 6.02
C ASP A 140 19.41 -10.65 7.39
N GLY A 141 18.30 -10.76 8.13
CA GLY A 141 18.29 -11.42 9.42
C GLY A 141 18.54 -12.92 9.26
N SER A 142 18.70 -13.62 10.38
CA SER A 142 18.69 -15.08 10.38
C SER A 142 17.40 -15.61 9.76
N LEU A 143 17.51 -16.59 8.87
CA LEU A 143 16.36 -17.27 8.26
C LEU A 143 15.57 -18.10 9.29
N LEU A 144 16.24 -18.50 10.37
CA LEU A 144 15.64 -19.22 11.50
C LEU A 144 15.56 -18.29 12.72
N PRO A 145 14.56 -18.47 13.61
CA PRO A 145 14.53 -17.74 14.86
C PRO A 145 15.71 -18.13 15.75
N LEU A 146 16.05 -17.24 16.69
CA LEU A 146 16.95 -17.58 17.79
C LEU A 146 16.29 -18.62 18.70
N PRO A 147 17.07 -19.36 19.51
CA PRO A 147 16.51 -20.22 20.56
C PRO A 147 15.50 -19.44 21.40
N ASP A 148 14.34 -20.06 21.67
CA ASP A 148 13.23 -19.49 22.44
C ASP A 148 12.56 -18.22 21.86
N ALA A 149 12.89 -17.85 20.62
CA ALA A 149 12.25 -16.74 19.93
C ALA A 149 11.18 -17.22 18.94
N ASP A 150 10.10 -16.45 18.87
CA ASP A 150 9.07 -16.62 17.85
C ASP A 150 9.56 -16.29 16.44
N HIS A 151 9.07 -17.05 15.45
CA HIS A 151 9.26 -16.78 14.02
C HIS A 151 8.67 -15.42 13.63
N LYS A 152 9.45 -14.57 12.95
CA LYS A 152 9.04 -13.24 12.51
C LYS A 152 9.32 -13.00 11.02
N PHE A 153 8.45 -12.24 10.36
CA PHE A 153 8.63 -11.78 8.98
C PHE A 153 8.93 -12.96 8.02
N LEU A 154 10.06 -12.93 7.31
CA LEU A 154 10.53 -14.01 6.43
C LEU A 154 10.55 -15.38 7.13
N GLN A 155 10.89 -15.44 8.42
CA GLN A 155 11.03 -16.71 9.16
C GLN A 155 9.71 -17.48 9.24
N ILE A 156 8.57 -16.77 9.23
CA ILE A 156 7.24 -17.41 9.31
C ILE A 156 7.02 -18.32 8.10
N TYR A 157 7.58 -17.97 6.94
CA TYR A 157 7.43 -18.75 5.72
C TYR A 157 8.14 -20.11 5.74
N PHE A 158 9.06 -20.33 6.69
CA PHE A 158 9.80 -21.57 6.87
C PHE A 158 9.20 -22.49 7.94
N VAL A 159 8.14 -22.06 8.62
CA VAL A 159 7.37 -22.93 9.53
C VAL A 159 6.66 -23.99 8.69
N VAL A 160 6.84 -25.27 9.03
CA VAL A 160 6.34 -26.40 8.23
C VAL A 160 4.81 -26.38 8.12
N ASN A 161 4.12 -26.03 9.19
CA ASN A 161 2.67 -26.06 9.26
C ASN A 161 2.06 -24.72 8.84
N SER A 162 1.22 -24.76 7.80
CA SER A 162 0.51 -23.57 7.29
C SER A 162 -0.42 -22.92 8.32
N ASP A 163 -1.06 -23.71 9.18
CA ASP A 163 -1.97 -23.17 10.20
C ASP A 163 -1.20 -22.40 11.28
N GLU A 164 -0.03 -22.91 11.67
CA GLU A 164 0.88 -22.21 12.60
C GLU A 164 1.39 -20.90 11.99
N GLN A 165 1.68 -20.86 10.68
CA GLN A 165 2.03 -19.61 10.00
C GLN A 165 0.93 -18.57 10.12
N ILE A 166 -0.32 -18.98 9.85
CA ILE A 166 -1.48 -18.09 9.88
C ILE A 166 -1.71 -17.58 11.31
N GLU A 167 -1.66 -18.47 12.30
CA GLU A 167 -1.80 -18.11 13.71
C GLU A 167 -0.73 -17.10 14.13
N GLN A 168 0.53 -17.36 13.76
CA GLN A 168 1.63 -16.46 14.08
C GLN A 168 1.44 -15.08 13.44
N ARG A 169 1.02 -15.01 12.17
CA ARG A 169 0.72 -13.73 11.49
C ARG A 169 -0.40 -12.97 12.20
N CYS A 170 -1.45 -13.66 12.65
CA CYS A 170 -2.55 -13.07 13.38
C CYS A 170 -2.13 -12.57 14.77
N ASN A 171 -1.28 -13.30 15.48
CA ASN A 171 -0.74 -12.90 16.78
C ASN A 171 0.06 -11.60 16.69
N TYR A 172 0.88 -11.44 15.65
CA TYR A 172 1.63 -10.20 15.40
C TYR A 172 0.76 -9.02 14.96
N ASN A 173 -0.37 -9.27 14.31
CA ASN A 173 -1.20 -8.23 13.69
C ASN A 173 -2.61 -8.23 14.29
N ALA A 174 -2.71 -7.79 15.55
CA ALA A 174 -3.97 -7.75 16.28
C ALA A 174 -5.12 -7.08 15.50
N GLY A 175 -6.27 -7.75 15.48
CA GLY A 175 -7.48 -7.30 14.78
C GLY A 175 -7.57 -7.73 13.31
N THR A 176 -6.62 -8.53 12.81
CA THR A 176 -6.81 -9.28 11.56
C THR A 176 -7.67 -10.51 11.77
N ARG A 177 -8.45 -10.89 10.74
CA ARG A 177 -9.25 -12.11 10.72
C ARG A 177 -8.47 -13.26 10.10
N ARG A 178 -8.49 -14.41 10.77
CA ARG A 178 -7.75 -15.61 10.37
C ARG A 178 -8.13 -16.05 8.95
N GLU A 179 -9.41 -16.00 8.62
CA GLU A 179 -9.92 -16.47 7.31
C GLU A 179 -9.37 -15.64 6.16
N ILE A 180 -9.25 -14.32 6.36
CA ILE A 180 -8.70 -13.41 5.35
C ILE A 180 -7.19 -13.62 5.21
N VAL A 181 -6.46 -13.80 6.33
CA VAL A 181 -5.02 -14.10 6.29
C VAL A 181 -4.76 -15.43 5.56
N ALA A 182 -5.54 -16.47 5.86
CA ALA A 182 -5.44 -17.76 5.20
C ALA A 182 -5.69 -17.66 3.69
N ALA A 183 -6.74 -16.94 3.29
CA ALA A 183 -7.10 -16.80 1.88
C ALA A 183 -6.05 -15.97 1.10
N LEU A 184 -5.47 -14.94 1.72
CA LEU A 184 -4.37 -14.19 1.12
C LEU A 184 -3.06 -15.01 1.07
N GLN A 185 -2.78 -15.83 2.08
CA GLN A 185 -1.61 -16.71 2.04
C GLN A 185 -1.73 -17.70 0.88
N ALA A 186 -2.89 -18.35 0.72
CA ALA A 186 -3.14 -19.24 -0.41
C ALA A 186 -2.98 -18.53 -1.77
N LEU A 187 -3.42 -17.27 -1.88
CA LEU A 187 -3.23 -16.46 -3.08
C LEU A 187 -1.75 -16.24 -3.41
N PHE A 188 -0.96 -15.88 -2.41
CA PHE A 188 0.48 -15.66 -2.59
C PHE A 188 1.20 -16.97 -2.91
N ASP A 189 0.81 -18.07 -2.28
CA ASP A 189 1.36 -19.40 -2.56
C ASP A 189 1.07 -19.89 -3.98
N GLN A 190 0.03 -19.36 -4.65
CA GLN A 190 -0.31 -19.74 -6.02
C GLN A 190 0.33 -18.85 -7.09
N HIS A 191 0.50 -17.55 -6.79
CA HIS A 191 0.88 -16.56 -7.81
C HIS A 191 2.25 -15.91 -7.58
N ASN A 192 2.83 -16.02 -6.38
CA ASN A 192 4.07 -15.32 -6.07
C ASN A 192 5.30 -16.22 -6.29
N GLU A 193 5.94 -16.07 -7.44
CA GLU A 193 7.15 -16.83 -7.79
C GLU A 193 8.32 -16.62 -6.81
N LEU A 194 8.42 -15.43 -6.20
CA LEU A 194 9.47 -15.15 -5.22
C LEU A 194 9.32 -16.03 -3.98
N PHE A 195 8.08 -16.32 -3.58
CA PHE A 195 7.83 -17.20 -2.45
C PHE A 195 8.34 -18.62 -2.69
N HIS A 196 8.11 -19.15 -3.90
CA HIS A 196 8.64 -20.44 -4.29
C HIS A 196 10.17 -20.45 -4.31
N LEU A 197 10.79 -19.39 -4.84
CA LEU A 197 12.24 -19.25 -4.84
C LEU A 197 12.82 -19.29 -3.41
N PHE A 198 12.23 -18.54 -2.47
CA PHE A 198 12.69 -18.53 -1.08
C PHE A 198 12.52 -19.89 -0.39
N LYS A 199 11.44 -20.62 -0.64
CA LYS A 199 11.25 -21.97 -0.10
C LYS A 199 12.31 -22.96 -0.59
N THR A 200 12.76 -22.83 -1.84
CA THR A 200 13.82 -23.70 -2.38
C THR A 200 15.20 -23.43 -1.78
N ALA A 201 15.46 -22.25 -1.22
CA ALA A 201 16.78 -21.87 -0.70
C ALA A 201 17.15 -22.54 0.64
N ILE A 202 16.20 -23.23 1.30
CA ILE A 202 16.43 -23.93 2.58
C ILE A 202 16.48 -25.47 2.41
N GLN A 203 16.16 -25.99 1.22
CA GLN A 203 16.31 -27.40 0.87
C GLN A 203 17.74 -27.71 0.39
#